data_AF-A0A9E0QWJ8-F1
#
_entry.id   AF-A0A9E0QWJ8-F1
#
_cell.length_a   1.000
_cell.length_b   1.000
_cell.length_c   1.000
_cell.angle_alpha   90.00
_cell.angle_beta   90.00
_cell.angle_gamma   90.00
#
_symmetry.space_group_name_H-M   'P 1'
#
loop_
_entity.id
_entity.type
_entity.pdbx_description
1 polymer ?
#
loop_
_entity_poly.entity_id
_entity_poly.type
_entity_poly.pdbx_seq_one_letter_code
_entity_poly.pdbx_strand_id
1 'polypeptide(L)'
;MIFLDTAQVAERLGLRDAGAFLRIRDRLETVQDFPPPFPTLHRPLRWRADAVQAWIEAQGLPEPLPFTPAPGSNVVLMKEARKA
;
A
#
# COMPACT_ATOMS: atom_id res chain seq x y z
N MET A 1 -0.68 -17.17 2.12
CA MET A 1 0.07 -15.95 2.45
C MET A 1 1.04 -15.68 1.31
N ILE A 2 0.87 -14.57 0.59
CA ILE A 2 1.64 -14.24 -0.63
C ILE A 2 2.76 -13.26 -0.27
N PHE A 3 3.96 -13.48 -0.82
CA PHE A 3 5.11 -12.61 -0.62
C PHE A 3 5.51 -11.95 -1.93
N LEU A 4 5.89 -10.68 -1.83
CA LEU A 4 6.41 -9.88 -2.94
C LEU A 4 7.92 -9.71 -2.80
N ASP A 5 8.63 -9.85 -3.90
CA ASP A 5 10.03 -9.45 -3.98
C ASP A 5 10.18 -7.92 -4.21
N THR A 6 11.42 -7.46 -4.25
CA THR A 6 11.76 -6.04 -4.41
C THR A 6 11.25 -5.45 -5.74
N ALA A 7 11.26 -6.24 -6.82
CA ALA A 7 10.81 -5.77 -8.14
C ALA A 7 9.29 -5.66 -8.19
N GLN A 8 8.59 -6.65 -7.64
CA GLN A 8 7.14 -6.65 -7.54
C GLN A 8 6.61 -5.51 -6.67
N VAL A 9 7.29 -5.19 -5.56
CA VAL A 9 6.96 -4.03 -4.73
C VAL A 9 7.17 -2.73 -5.51
N ALA A 10 8.28 -2.60 -6.23
CA ALA A 10 8.55 -1.43 -7.06
C ALA A 10 7.47 -1.20 -8.13
N GLU A 11 7.04 -2.26 -8.82
CA GLU A 11 5.95 -2.21 -9.80
C GLU A 11 4.64 -1.70 -9.18
N ARG A 12 4.29 -2.19 -7.99
CA ARG A 12 3.06 -1.77 -7.27
C ARG A 12 3.09 -0.31 -6.85
N LEU A 13 4.28 0.21 -6.55
CA LEU A 13 4.51 1.62 -6.21
C LEU A 13 4.63 2.52 -7.44
N GLY A 14 4.57 1.97 -8.67
CA GLY A 14 4.78 2.74 -9.90
C GLY A 14 6.22 3.20 -10.10
N LEU A 15 7.19 2.54 -9.47
CA LEU A 15 8.61 2.87 -9.58
C LEU A 15 9.23 2.19 -10.81
N ARG A 16 10.26 2.83 -11.36
CA ARG A 16 10.92 2.37 -12.60
C ARG A 16 11.58 1.00 -12.46
N ASP A 17 12.20 0.71 -11.31
CA ASP A 17 12.92 -0.53 -11.08
C ASP A 17 13.07 -0.83 -9.57
N ALA A 18 13.51 -2.05 -9.26
CA ALA A 18 13.78 -2.50 -7.90
C ALA A 18 14.84 -1.65 -7.18
N GLY A 19 15.83 -1.12 -7.91
CA GLY A 19 16.88 -0.28 -7.34
C GLY A 19 16.37 1.09 -6.89
N ALA A 20 15.39 1.65 -7.60
CA ALA A 20 14.70 2.89 -7.24
C ALA A 20 13.93 2.71 -5.94
N PHE A 21 13.25 1.58 -5.76
CA PHE A 21 12.60 1.22 -4.50
C PHE A 21 13.63 1.11 -3.36
N LEU A 22 14.71 0.34 -3.54
CA LEU A 22 15.74 0.19 -2.49
C LEU A 22 16.38 1.52 -2.06
N ARG A 23 16.52 2.48 -2.98
CA ARG A 23 17.05 3.82 -2.68
C ARG A 23 16.12 4.66 -1.81
N ILE A 24 14.81 4.48 -1.94
CA ILE A 24 13.82 5.25 -1.16
C ILE A 24 13.23 4.47 0.01
N ARG A 25 13.47 3.16 0.09
CA ARG A 25 12.92 2.24 1.08
C ARG A 25 13.10 2.76 2.50
N ASP A 26 14.32 3.16 2.87
CA ASP A 26 14.60 3.61 4.23
C ASP A 26 13.76 4.86 4.59
N ARG A 27 13.55 5.75 3.63
CA ARG A 27 12.63 6.89 3.80
C ARG A 27 11.18 6.44 3.91
N LEU A 28 10.75 5.48 3.09
CA LEU A 28 9.37 4.94 3.16
C LEU A 28 9.10 4.28 4.52
N GLU A 29 10.05 3.49 5.03
CA GLU A 29 9.94 2.81 6.32
C GLU A 29 9.95 3.79 7.50
N THR A 30 10.80 4.82 7.46
CA THR A 30 10.96 5.77 8.58
C THR A 30 9.98 6.93 8.58
N VAL A 31 9.51 7.38 7.41
CA VAL A 31 8.68 8.60 7.27
C VAL A 31 7.24 8.26 6.92
N GLN A 32 7.00 7.17 6.20
CA GLN A 32 5.67 6.82 5.69
C GLN A 32 5.14 5.52 6.29
N ASP A 33 5.79 5.01 7.34
CA ASP A 33 5.44 3.76 8.02
C ASP A 33 5.25 2.58 7.07
N PHE A 34 6.08 2.53 6.02
CA PHE A 34 6.03 1.44 5.04
C PHE A 34 6.35 0.10 5.73
N PRO A 35 5.62 -0.99 5.40
CA PRO A 35 5.80 -2.27 6.07
C PRO A 35 7.25 -2.80 5.90
N PRO A 36 7.88 -3.26 6.99
CA PRO A 36 9.23 -3.79 6.93
C PRO A 36 9.28 -5.12 6.16
N PRO A 37 10.44 -5.47 5.57
CA PRO A 37 10.63 -6.77 4.98
C PRO A 37 10.55 -7.89 6.03
N PHE A 38 10.22 -9.09 5.57
CA PHE A 38 10.11 -10.27 6.42
C PHE A 38 11.48 -10.61 7.04
N PRO A 39 11.60 -10.66 8.38
CA PRO A 39 12.90 -10.60 9.07
C PRO A 39 13.73 -11.89 8.95
N THR A 40 13.10 -13.04 8.67
CA THR A 40 13.79 -14.34 8.64
C THR A 40 14.39 -14.71 7.28
N LEU A 41 14.22 -13.87 6.26
CA LEU A 41 14.75 -14.12 4.91
C LEU A 41 16.02 -13.31 4.67
N HIS A 42 17.17 -14.00 4.70
CA HIS A 42 18.53 -13.42 4.59
C HIS A 42 18.91 -12.86 3.20
N ARG A 43 17.91 -12.55 2.36
CA ARG A 43 17.93 -12.14 0.93
C ARG A 43 17.54 -13.26 -0.05
N PRO A 44 16.87 -12.93 -1.17
CA PRO A 44 16.33 -11.60 -1.51
C PRO A 44 15.23 -11.16 -0.55
N LEU A 45 15.17 -9.85 -0.25
CA LEU A 45 14.19 -9.28 0.67
C LEU A 45 12.77 -9.55 0.16
N ARG A 46 11.86 -9.87 1.07
CA ARG A 46 10.46 -10.10 0.73
C ARG A 46 9.52 -9.34 1.66
N TRP A 47 8.42 -8.87 1.10
CA TRP A 47 7.35 -8.21 1.84
C TRP A 47 6.09 -9.05 1.78
N ARG A 48 5.22 -8.93 2.77
CA ARG A 48 3.90 -9.55 2.67
C ARG A 48 3.04 -8.74 1.70
N ALA A 49 2.41 -9.43 0.75
CA ALA A 49 1.60 -8.76 -0.27
C ALA A 49 0.40 -8.00 0.31
N ASP A 50 -0.22 -8.54 1.37
CA ASP A 50 -1.34 -7.92 2.06
C ASP A 50 -0.94 -6.62 2.78
N ALA A 51 0.19 -6.60 3.46
CA ALA A 51 0.70 -5.43 4.15
C ALA A 51 1.05 -4.29 3.16
N VAL A 52 1.71 -4.62 2.05
CA VAL A 52 2.02 -3.64 1.00
C VAL A 52 0.74 -3.09 0.37
N GLN A 53 -0.24 -3.95 0.09
CA GLN A 53 -1.52 -3.55 -0.47
C GLN A 53 -2.30 -2.63 0.49
N ALA A 54 -2.40 -2.99 1.76
CA ALA A 54 -3.05 -2.19 2.78
C ALA A 54 -2.38 -0.81 2.95
N TRP A 55 -1.05 -0.75 2.88
CA TRP A 55 -0.31 0.50 2.91
C TRP A 55 -0.63 1.37 1.68
N ILE A 56 -0.63 0.80 0.47
CA ILE A 56 -0.98 1.54 -0.77
C ILE A 56 -2.41 2.09 -0.68
N GLU A 57 -3.36 1.29 -0.21
CA GLU A 57 -4.74 1.71 0.00
C GLU A 57 -4.85 2.85 1.02
N ALA A 58 -4.08 2.79 2.11
CA ALA A 58 -4.03 3.84 3.11
C ALA A 58 -3.43 5.17 2.57
N GLN A 59 -2.45 5.10 1.66
CA GLN A 59 -1.86 6.29 1.02
C GLN A 59 -2.80 6.93 -0.04
N GLY A 60 -3.74 6.15 -0.59
CA GLY A 60 -4.71 6.60 -1.60
C GLY A 60 -5.97 7.26 -1.01
N LEU A 61 -6.17 7.23 0.31
CA LEU A 61 -7.25 7.91 0.99
C LEU A 61 -6.80 9.33 1.38
N PRO A 62 -7.48 10.41 0.94
CA PRO A 62 -7.36 11.68 1.65
C PRO A 62 -7.77 11.44 3.09
N GLU A 63 -6.88 11.78 4.02
CA GLU A 63 -7.00 11.69 5.47
C GLU A 63 -8.48 11.62 5.93
N PRO A 64 -8.97 10.48 6.46
CA PRO A 64 -10.33 10.42 6.93
C PRO A 64 -10.44 11.31 8.17
N LEU A 65 -11.17 12.42 8.01
CA LEU A 65 -11.64 13.26 9.11
C LEU A 65 -12.21 12.37 10.23
N PRO A 66 -12.04 12.78 11.49
CA PRO A 66 -12.16 11.91 12.66
C PRO A 66 -13.50 11.19 12.70
N PHE A 67 -13.41 9.89 12.97
CA PHE A 67 -14.53 8.98 13.12
C PHE A 67 -15.48 9.45 14.23
N THR A 68 -16.58 10.10 13.85
CA THR A 68 -17.77 10.21 14.71
C THR A 68 -18.68 9.01 14.42
N PRO A 69 -18.97 8.15 15.40
CA PRO A 69 -19.84 7.00 15.19
C PRO A 69 -21.29 7.49 15.14
N ALA A 70 -21.92 7.40 13.97
CA ALA A 70 -23.37 7.51 13.84
C ALA A 70 -23.92 6.19 13.30
N PRO A 71 -24.90 5.56 13.98
CA PRO A 71 -25.44 4.26 13.60
C PRO A 71 -26.59 4.44 12.61
N GLY A 72 -26.64 3.61 11.57
CA GLY A 72 -27.88 3.45 10.78
C GLY A 72 -27.64 3.32 9.29
N SER A 73 -27.81 2.09 8.80
CA SER A 73 -28.51 1.69 7.58
C SER A 73 -28.31 2.46 6.26
N ASN A 74 -28.00 1.66 5.24
CA ASN A 74 -28.23 1.89 3.81
C ASN A 74 -27.39 2.96 3.11
N VAL A 75 -26.31 2.52 2.46
CA VAL A 75 -25.75 3.25 1.31
C VAL A 75 -25.60 2.29 0.13
N VAL A 76 -26.61 2.31 -0.74
CA VAL A 76 -26.45 1.99 -2.17
C VAL A 76 -25.89 3.26 -2.82
N LEU A 77 -24.71 3.18 -3.44
CA LEU A 77 -24.25 4.23 -4.34
C LEU A 77 -23.73 3.62 -5.64
N MET A 78 -24.65 3.31 -6.55
CA MET A 78 -24.34 3.28 -7.97
C MET A 78 -23.95 4.71 -8.38
N LYS A 79 -22.74 4.89 -8.89
CA LYS A 79 -22.37 6.08 -9.66
C LYS A 79 -22.04 5.64 -11.08
N GLU A 80 -23.03 5.84 -11.96
CA GLU A 80 -22.82 6.00 -13.39
C GLU A 80 -21.76 7.09 -13.63
N ALA A 81 -20.76 6.76 -14.44
CA ALA A 81 -20.00 7.75 -15.19
C ALA A 81 -19.25 7.06 -16.34
N ARG A 82 -19.91 6.91 -17.50
CA ARG A 82 -19.20 6.97 -18.77
C ARG A 82 -20.08 7.60 -19.85
N LYS A 83 -19.62 8.76 -20.31
CA LYS A 83 -19.99 9.50 -21.55
C LYS A 83 -20.22 8.52 -22.72
N ALA A 84 -21.06 8.81 -23.70
CA ALA A 84 -21.25 10.05 -24.45
C ALA A 84 -22.61 10.05 -25.17
#